data_AF-A0A1B8NUQ7-F1
#
_entry.id   AF-A0A1B8NUQ7-F1
#
_cell.length_a   1.000
_cell.length_b   1.000
_cell.length_c   1.000
_cell.angle_alpha   90.00
_cell.angle_beta   90.00
_cell.angle_gamma   90.00
#
_symmetry.space_group_name_H-M   'P 1'
#
loop_
_entity.id
_entity.type
_entity.pdbx_description
1 polymer ?
#
loop_
_entity_poly.entity_id
_entity_poly.type
_entity_poly.pdbx_seq_one_letter_code
_entity_poly.pdbx_strand_id
1 'polypeptide(L)'
;MRITQLNIYPVKSLRGIGLETASITARGFAFDRHWMIIDDDNRFVTQREVPAMAQVRVRLEPQALILEHDDAAEPLVVEFGRNEAAAPRLAVRIWKDDCEALDEGARASAWLTEVLGRPGGSRLRLVRFPEDQRRDIAPDHLRGESAQTGFADGYSFLVTSEASLAALNARLSDKGAMRCQ
;
A
#
# COMPACT_ATOMS: atom_id res chain seq x y z
N MET A 1 1.27 5.60 -27.85
CA MET A 1 1.17 5.77 -26.39
C MET A 1 2.53 5.42 -25.80
N ARG A 2 3.05 6.20 -24.84
CA ARG A 2 4.35 5.98 -24.18
C ARG A 2 4.14 6.01 -22.67
N ILE A 3 4.78 5.11 -21.94
CA ILE A 3 4.82 5.13 -20.48
C ILE A 3 5.83 6.22 -20.07
N THR A 4 5.40 7.21 -19.30
CA THR A 4 6.30 8.27 -18.79
C THR A 4 6.69 8.07 -17.33
N GLN A 5 5.87 7.35 -16.56
CA GLN A 5 6.15 7.01 -15.16
C GLN A 5 5.55 5.64 -14.82
N LEU A 6 6.25 4.89 -13.97
CA LEU A 6 5.75 3.72 -13.28
C LEU A 6 5.88 3.99 -11.79
N ASN A 7 4.81 3.75 -11.04
CA ASN A 7 4.80 3.94 -9.60
C ASN A 7 4.16 2.74 -8.93
N ILE A 8 4.72 2.32 -7.81
CA ILE A 8 4.11 1.37 -6.90
C ILE A 8 4.02 1.98 -5.51
N TYR A 9 3.13 1.44 -4.69
CA TYR A 9 2.91 1.85 -3.31
C TYR A 9 2.99 0.58 -2.47
N PRO A 10 4.20 0.18 -2.05
CA PRO A 10 4.41 -1.14 -1.46
C PRO A 10 3.51 -1.41 -0.25
N VAL A 11 3.37 -0.40 0.62
CA VAL A 11 2.46 -0.41 1.74
C VAL A 11 1.25 0.47 1.44
N LYS A 12 0.04 -0.07 1.60
CA LYS A 12 -1.21 0.67 1.44
C LYS A 12 -1.19 1.94 2.30
N SER A 13 -1.55 3.07 1.69
CA SER A 13 -1.60 4.39 2.34
C SER A 13 -0.24 4.99 2.73
N LEU A 14 0.90 4.39 2.38
CA LEU A 14 2.21 5.05 2.54
C LEU A 14 2.66 5.73 1.23
N ARG A 15 3.85 6.33 1.26
CA ARG A 15 4.43 7.00 0.09
C ARG A 15 4.71 6.00 -1.03
N GLY A 16 4.37 6.40 -2.26
CA GLY A 16 4.72 5.65 -3.46
C GLY A 16 6.19 5.82 -3.84
N ILE A 17 6.71 4.87 -4.61
CA ILE A 17 8.04 4.91 -5.20
C ILE A 17 7.94 4.81 -6.72
N GLY A 18 8.78 5.59 -7.41
CA GLY A 18 8.93 5.53 -8.85
C GLY A 18 9.84 4.37 -9.26
N LEU A 19 9.52 3.73 -10.37
CA LEU A 19 10.29 2.63 -10.94
C LEU A 19 10.67 2.93 -12.40
N GLU A 20 11.82 2.42 -12.84
CA GLU A 20 12.17 2.39 -14.26
C GLU A 20 11.55 1.18 -14.98
N THR A 21 11.44 0.06 -14.27
CA THR A 21 10.83 -1.18 -14.76
C THR A 21 10.02 -1.83 -13.65
N ALA A 22 8.97 -2.59 -14.02
CA ALA A 22 8.14 -3.30 -13.08
C ALA A 22 7.76 -4.68 -13.63
N SER A 23 7.75 -5.69 -12.76
CA SER A 23 7.25 -7.02 -13.10
C SER A 23 5.74 -7.07 -12.90
N ILE A 24 5.02 -7.67 -13.86
CA ILE A 24 3.58 -7.87 -13.76
C ILE A 24 3.31 -9.23 -13.11
N THR A 25 2.41 -9.24 -12.14
CA THR A 25 1.87 -10.43 -11.50
C THR A 25 0.37 -10.50 -11.75
N ALA A 26 -0.26 -11.61 -11.36
CA ALA A 26 -1.71 -11.72 -11.44
C ALA A 26 -2.46 -10.70 -10.56
N ARG A 27 -1.79 -10.09 -9.56
CA ARG A 27 -2.34 -9.12 -8.60
C ARG A 27 -2.01 -7.65 -8.94
N GLY A 28 -1.28 -7.38 -10.02
CA GLY A 28 -0.77 -6.05 -10.35
C GLY A 28 0.75 -6.04 -10.48
N PHE A 29 1.37 -4.87 -10.37
CA PHE A 29 2.84 -4.80 -10.29
C PHE A 29 3.35 -5.54 -9.04
N ALA A 30 4.48 -6.23 -9.17
CA ALA A 30 5.15 -6.86 -8.04
C ALA A 30 5.36 -5.84 -6.91
N PHE A 31 5.10 -6.28 -5.68
CA PHE A 31 5.11 -5.48 -4.45
C PHE A 31 4.07 -4.37 -4.33
N ASP A 32 3.29 -4.04 -5.36
CA ASP A 32 2.28 -2.99 -5.26
C ASP A 32 1.15 -3.36 -4.29
N ARG A 33 0.97 -2.57 -3.24
CA ARG A 33 0.02 -2.82 -2.13
C ARG A 33 0.13 -4.25 -1.60
N HIS A 34 1.36 -4.74 -1.50
CA HIS A 34 1.65 -6.06 -0.93
C HIS A 34 1.56 -6.04 0.60
N TRP A 35 1.79 -4.88 1.21
CA TRP A 35 1.63 -4.65 2.65
C TRP A 35 0.49 -3.69 2.95
N MET A 36 -0.01 -3.76 4.18
CA MET A 36 -1.05 -2.90 4.70
C MET A 36 -0.84 -2.69 6.20
N ILE A 37 -1.27 -1.54 6.71
CA ILE A 37 -1.28 -1.25 8.14
C ILE A 37 -2.70 -1.47 8.66
N ILE A 38 -2.81 -2.19 9.77
CA ILE A 38 -4.09 -2.44 10.46
C ILE A 38 -4.04 -1.97 11.91
N ASP A 39 -5.21 -1.70 12.49
CA ASP A 39 -5.41 -1.43 13.91
C ASP A 39 -5.66 -2.72 14.73
N ASP A 40 -5.94 -2.57 16.03
CA ASP A 40 -6.24 -3.70 16.94
C ASP A 40 -7.58 -4.39 16.62
N ASP A 41 -8.45 -3.76 15.83
CA ASP A 41 -9.69 -4.35 15.31
C ASP A 41 -9.50 -5.05 13.95
N ASN A 42 -8.24 -5.20 13.49
CA ASN A 42 -7.87 -5.74 12.19
C ASN A 42 -8.48 -4.99 10.99
N ARG A 43 -8.74 -3.69 11.13
CA ARG A 43 -9.19 -2.81 10.05
C ARG A 43 -8.01 -2.04 9.48
N PHE A 44 -7.98 -1.91 8.16
CA PHE A 44 -6.93 -1.14 7.50
C PHE A 44 -6.98 0.34 7.87
N VAL A 45 -5.81 0.92 8.10
CA VAL A 45 -5.64 2.34 8.43
C VAL A 45 -5.34 3.14 7.17
N THR A 46 -5.93 4.33 7.06
CA THR A 46 -5.82 5.19 5.88
C THR A 46 -5.16 6.52 6.17
N GLN A 47 -4.63 7.17 5.13
CA GLN A 47 -4.17 8.56 5.19
C GLN A 47 -5.28 9.56 5.56
N ARG A 48 -6.56 9.18 5.39
CA ARG A 48 -7.69 10.03 5.81
C ARG A 48 -7.81 10.09 7.34
N GLU A 49 -7.45 9.00 8.00
CA GLU A 49 -7.45 8.88 9.46
C GLU A 49 -6.12 9.35 10.06
N VAL A 50 -5.01 8.98 9.42
CA VAL A 50 -3.65 9.31 9.87
C VAL A 50 -2.86 9.96 8.72
N PRO A 51 -2.97 11.29 8.52
CA PRO A 51 -2.25 11.99 7.45
C PRO A 51 -0.74 11.82 7.49
N ALA A 52 -0.15 11.61 8.68
CA ALA A 52 1.28 11.35 8.87
C ALA A 52 1.79 10.09 8.14
N MET A 53 0.90 9.16 7.76
CA MET A 53 1.27 8.02 6.90
C MET A 53 1.94 8.44 5.59
N ALA A 54 1.63 9.63 5.06
CA ALA A 54 2.28 10.16 3.86
C ALA A 54 3.76 10.54 4.07
N GLN A 55 4.20 10.69 5.33
CA GLN A 55 5.57 11.05 5.70
C GLN A 55 6.49 9.82 5.85
N VAL A 56 5.91 8.63 5.98
CA VAL A 56 6.69 7.39 6.00
C VAL A 56 7.25 7.12 4.61
N ARG A 57 8.57 7.24 4.48
CA ARG A 57 9.31 6.94 3.26
C ARG A 57 9.44 5.43 3.12
N VAL A 58 9.32 4.98 1.88
CA VAL A 58 9.33 3.56 1.52
C VAL A 58 10.47 3.33 0.54
N ARG A 59 11.23 2.25 0.72
CA ARG A 59 12.24 1.78 -0.23
C ARG A 59 12.19 0.26 -0.30
N LEU A 60 12.36 -0.27 -1.51
CA LEU A 60 12.54 -1.70 -1.74
C LEU A 60 14.01 -1.96 -2.03
N GLU A 61 14.59 -2.85 -1.24
CA GLU A 61 15.91 -3.43 -1.45
C GLU A 61 15.77 -4.87 -1.95
N PRO A 62 16.82 -5.47 -2.55
CA PRO A 62 16.73 -6.82 -3.10
C PRO A 62 16.21 -7.90 -2.13
N GLN A 63 16.39 -7.69 -0.82
CA GLN A 63 16.03 -8.65 0.23
C GLN A 63 15.12 -8.07 1.31
N ALA A 64 14.65 -6.82 1.18
CA ALA A 64 13.85 -6.21 2.24
C ALA A 64 13.00 -5.02 1.77
N LEU A 65 11.90 -4.81 2.49
CA LEU A 65 11.18 -3.54 2.53
C LEU A 65 11.79 -2.69 3.65
N ILE A 66 12.10 -1.43 3.35
CA ILE A 66 12.65 -0.46 4.29
C ILE A 66 11.63 0.67 4.47
N LEU A 67 11.25 0.92 5.73
CA LEU A 67 10.43 2.08 6.10
C LEU A 67 11.24 3.06 6.95
N GLU A 68 11.15 4.33 6.60
CA GLU A 68 11.90 5.42 7.22
C GLU A 68 10.96 6.55 7.62
N HIS A 69 11.20 7.17 8.77
CA HIS A 69 10.47 8.33 9.28
C HIS A 69 11.43 9.22 10.06
N ASP A 70 11.23 10.54 10.04
CA ASP A 70 12.17 11.47 10.68
C ASP A 70 12.15 11.38 12.21
N ASP A 71 11.03 10.95 12.78
CA ASP A 71 10.87 10.72 14.22
C ASP A 71 11.37 9.34 14.68
N ALA A 72 11.84 8.47 13.77
CA ALA A 72 12.42 7.18 14.12
C ALA A 72 13.95 7.27 14.22
N ALA A 73 14.53 6.71 15.28
CA ALA A 73 15.98 6.63 15.42
C ALA A 73 16.62 5.74 14.34
N GLU A 74 15.95 4.64 13.98
CA GLU A 74 16.43 3.65 13.01
C GLU A 74 15.31 3.26 12.05
N PRO A 75 15.63 2.88 10.79
CA PRO A 75 14.65 2.36 9.86
C PRO A 75 14.05 1.02 10.32
N LEU A 76 12.80 0.78 9.92
CA LEU A 76 12.23 -0.56 9.99
C LEU A 76 12.66 -1.36 8.76
N VAL A 77 13.29 -2.51 9.00
CA VAL A 77 13.67 -3.46 7.97
C VAL A 77 12.76 -4.68 8.05
N VAL A 78 12.06 -4.96 6.97
CA VAL A 78 11.14 -6.09 6.79
C VAL A 78 11.77 -7.02 5.75
N GLU A 79 12.46 -8.04 6.23
CA GLU A 79 13.17 -9.00 5.38
C GLU A 79 12.21 -9.84 4.53
N PHE A 80 12.59 -10.09 3.29
CA PHE A 80 11.90 -11.02 2.39
C PHE A 80 12.29 -12.47 2.70
N GLY A 81 11.49 -13.41 2.21
CA GLY A 81 11.76 -14.84 2.39
C GLY A 81 11.50 -15.36 3.81
N ARG A 82 10.85 -14.56 4.67
CA ARG A 82 10.34 -15.06 5.96
C ARG A 82 9.34 -16.19 5.73
N ASN A 83 9.46 -17.25 6.52
CA ASN A 83 8.60 -18.43 6.41
C ASN A 83 7.13 -18.06 6.64
N GLU A 84 6.32 -18.11 5.57
CA GLU A 84 4.88 -17.81 5.64
C GLU A 84 4.15 -18.72 6.63
N ALA A 85 4.50 -20.00 6.67
CA ALA A 85 3.85 -20.99 7.52
C ALA A 85 4.09 -20.72 9.01
N ALA A 86 5.11 -19.93 9.36
CA ALA A 86 5.39 -19.51 10.72
C ALA A 86 4.79 -18.14 11.08
N ALA A 87 4.33 -17.36 10.09
CA ALA A 87 3.77 -16.04 10.32
C ALA A 87 2.31 -16.15 10.80
N PRO A 88 1.91 -15.44 11.88
CA PRO A 88 0.51 -15.42 12.32
C PRO A 88 -0.42 -14.91 11.21
N ARG A 89 -1.46 -15.70 10.90
CA ARG A 89 -2.55 -15.28 10.01
C ARG A 89 -3.61 -14.51 10.79
N LEU A 90 -4.05 -13.39 10.24
CA LEU A 90 -5.10 -12.53 10.79
C LEU A 90 -6.22 -12.39 9.76
N ALA A 91 -7.47 -12.51 10.21
CA ALA A 91 -8.61 -12.08 9.42
C ALA A 91 -8.68 -10.54 9.45
N VAL A 92 -8.58 -9.92 8.29
CA VAL A 92 -8.56 -8.47 8.12
C VAL A 92 -9.70 -8.03 7.20
N ARG A 93 -10.13 -6.78 7.37
CA ARG A 93 -11.18 -6.19 6.51
C ARG A 93 -10.65 -5.02 5.71
N ILE A 94 -10.93 -5.03 4.41
CA ILE A 94 -10.60 -3.96 3.46
C ILE A 94 -11.91 -3.56 2.78
N TRP A 95 -12.40 -2.36 3.11
CA TRP A 95 -13.71 -1.90 2.67
C TRP A 95 -14.81 -2.92 3.04
N LYS A 96 -15.36 -3.61 2.03
CA LYS A 96 -16.42 -4.63 2.18
C LYS A 96 -15.89 -6.06 2.08
N ASP A 97 -14.59 -6.22 1.86
CA ASP A 97 -13.95 -7.51 1.63
C ASP A 97 -13.25 -7.98 2.90
N ASP A 98 -13.53 -9.23 3.28
CA ASP A 98 -12.79 -9.94 4.32
C ASP A 98 -11.72 -10.80 3.65
N CYS A 99 -10.46 -10.69 4.10
CA CYS A 99 -9.36 -11.51 3.62
C CYS A 99 -8.39 -11.88 4.75
N GLU A 100 -7.41 -12.73 4.45
CA GLU A 100 -6.34 -13.04 5.40
C GLU A 100 -5.08 -12.22 5.12
N ALA A 101 -4.32 -11.99 6.18
CA ALA A 101 -3.03 -11.31 6.13
C ALA A 101 -2.03 -11.94 7.09
N LEU A 102 -0.74 -11.86 6.78
CA LEU A 102 0.35 -12.34 7.62
C LEU A 102 0.95 -11.20 8.44
N ASP A 103 1.02 -11.36 9.75
CA ASP A 103 1.60 -10.37 10.66
C ASP A 103 3.13 -10.30 10.54
N GLU A 104 3.67 -9.10 10.35
CA GLU A 104 5.12 -8.85 10.24
C GLU A 104 5.82 -8.69 11.60
N GLY A 105 5.07 -8.85 12.68
CA GLY A 105 5.58 -9.07 14.03
C GLY A 105 5.72 -7.80 14.87
N ALA A 106 6.09 -8.03 16.14
CA ALA A 106 6.07 -7.02 17.18
C ALA A 106 6.99 -5.81 16.89
N ARG A 107 8.12 -6.03 16.20
CA ARG A 107 9.04 -4.93 15.83
C ARG A 107 8.38 -3.96 14.85
N ALA A 108 7.71 -4.48 13.82
CA ALA A 108 7.00 -3.65 12.85
C ALA A 108 5.84 -2.90 13.51
N SER A 109 5.11 -3.59 14.39
CA SER A 109 4.02 -2.98 15.17
C SER A 109 4.50 -1.84 16.07
N ALA A 110 5.60 -2.05 16.80
CA ALA A 110 6.18 -1.05 17.68
C ALA A 110 6.64 0.19 16.90
N TRP A 111 7.40 -0.01 15.81
CA TRP A 111 7.91 1.07 14.98
C TRP A 111 6.80 1.91 14.36
N LEU A 112 5.75 1.26 13.81
CA LEU A 112 4.61 1.98 13.25
C LEU A 112 3.84 2.77 14.32
N THR A 113 3.62 2.17 15.49
CA THR A 113 2.92 2.83 16.60
C THR A 113 3.73 3.99 17.18
N GLU A 114 5.06 3.92 17.12
CA GLU A 114 5.96 5.01 17.51
C GLU A 114 5.82 6.21 16.58
N VAL A 115 5.93 5.99 15.26
CA VAL A 115 6.01 7.11 14.30
C VAL A 115 4.66 7.64 13.84
N LEU A 116 3.59 6.82 13.90
CA LEU A 116 2.23 7.21 13.49
C LEU A 116 1.29 7.42 14.68
N GLY A 117 1.78 7.15 15.91
CA GLY A 117 0.97 7.21 17.11
C GLY A 117 -0.06 6.08 17.21
N ARG A 118 -1.15 6.37 17.95
CA ARG A 118 -2.21 5.42 18.30
C ARG A 118 -3.57 5.95 17.86
N PRO A 119 -3.91 5.88 16.56
CA PRO A 119 -5.22 6.31 16.09
C PRO A 119 -6.31 5.51 16.81
N GLY A 120 -7.27 6.20 17.42
CA GLY A 120 -8.33 5.56 18.22
C GLY A 120 -7.83 4.83 19.47
N GLY A 121 -6.57 5.04 19.90
CA GLY A 121 -5.96 4.31 21.02
C GLY A 121 -5.33 2.96 20.64
N SER A 122 -5.52 2.52 19.39
CA SER A 122 -5.05 1.23 18.90
C SER A 122 -3.55 1.20 18.63
N ARG A 123 -2.93 0.04 18.83
CA ARG A 123 -1.62 -0.26 18.23
C ARG A 123 -1.80 -0.46 16.73
N LEU A 124 -0.74 -0.19 15.99
CA LEU A 124 -0.67 -0.46 14.57
C LEU A 124 0.11 -1.74 14.31
N ARG A 125 -0.30 -2.53 13.33
CA ARG A 125 0.43 -3.70 12.84
C ARG A 125 0.68 -3.57 11.35
N LEU A 126 1.87 -3.98 10.92
CA LEU A 126 2.15 -4.19 9.50
C LEU A 126 1.77 -5.63 9.16
N VAL A 127 1.00 -5.80 8.10
CA VAL A 127 0.65 -7.11 7.57
C VAL A 127 0.98 -7.20 6.08
N ARG A 128 1.26 -8.41 5.60
CA ARG A 128 1.48 -8.69 4.19
C ARG A 128 0.44 -9.63 3.61
N PHE A 129 0.21 -9.53 2.31
CA PHE A 129 -0.74 -10.38 1.61
C PHE A 129 -0.14 -11.79 1.43
N PRO A 130 -0.81 -12.87 1.89
CA PRO A 130 -0.29 -14.24 1.76
C PRO A 130 -0.18 -14.65 0.28
N GLU A 131 0.83 -15.45 -0.08
CA GLU A 131 0.99 -15.89 -1.47
C GLU A 131 -0.13 -16.84 -1.92
N ASP A 132 -0.63 -17.66 -1.00
CA ASP A 132 -1.71 -18.62 -1.18
C ASP A 132 -3.12 -18.00 -1.18
N GLN A 133 -3.23 -16.71 -0.84
CA GLN A 133 -4.49 -15.99 -0.82
C GLN A 133 -4.86 -15.48 -2.21
N ARG A 134 -6.16 -15.52 -2.50
CA ARG A 134 -6.78 -14.87 -3.67
C ARG A 134 -7.83 -13.86 -3.21
N ARG A 135 -7.84 -12.69 -3.84
CA ARG A 135 -8.87 -11.65 -3.65
C ARG A 135 -9.29 -11.14 -5.03
N ASP A 136 -10.46 -11.58 -5.47
CA ASP A 136 -10.98 -11.28 -6.80
C ASP A 136 -11.48 -9.84 -6.92
N ILE A 137 -11.34 -9.28 -8.11
CA ILE A 137 -11.90 -7.98 -8.48
C ILE A 137 -13.37 -8.17 -8.87
N ALA A 138 -14.21 -7.21 -8.50
CA ALA A 138 -15.63 -7.22 -8.86
C ALA A 138 -15.83 -7.32 -10.38
N PRO A 139 -16.79 -8.13 -10.86
CA PRO A 139 -16.95 -8.43 -12.28
C PRO A 139 -17.46 -7.26 -13.13
N ASP A 140 -17.99 -6.21 -12.49
CA ASP A 140 -18.73 -5.08 -13.10
C ASP A 140 -17.96 -4.36 -14.24
N HIS A 141 -16.64 -4.55 -14.32
CA HIS A 141 -15.78 -3.94 -15.33
C HIS A 141 -14.82 -4.90 -16.02
N LEU A 142 -14.95 -6.22 -15.79
CA LEU A 142 -14.00 -7.23 -16.29
C LEU A 142 -14.37 -7.81 -17.66
N ARG A 143 -15.52 -7.45 -18.25
CA ARG A 143 -15.96 -7.90 -19.59
C ARG A 143 -15.95 -9.44 -19.77
N GLY A 144 -16.25 -10.17 -18.70
CA GLY A 144 -16.24 -11.64 -18.69
C GLY A 144 -14.88 -12.28 -18.37
N GLU A 145 -13.85 -11.48 -18.13
CA GLU A 145 -12.56 -11.96 -17.63
C GLU A 145 -12.54 -12.05 -16.10
N SER A 146 -11.48 -12.65 -15.55
CA SER A 146 -11.21 -12.68 -14.12
C SER A 146 -9.91 -11.96 -13.81
N ALA A 147 -9.91 -11.15 -12.77
CA ALA A 147 -8.71 -10.48 -12.27
C ALA A 147 -8.68 -10.52 -10.74
N GLN A 148 -7.48 -10.42 -10.18
CA GLN A 148 -7.28 -10.42 -8.74
C GLN A 148 -6.41 -9.24 -8.30
N THR A 149 -6.47 -8.91 -7.02
CA THR A 149 -5.70 -7.84 -6.39
C THR A 149 -5.15 -8.30 -5.04
N GLY A 150 -4.13 -7.60 -4.52
CA GLY A 150 -3.77 -7.65 -3.11
C GLY A 150 -4.57 -6.63 -2.31
N PHE A 151 -3.88 -5.83 -1.48
CA PHE A 151 -4.50 -4.81 -0.64
C PHE A 151 -4.87 -3.50 -1.35
N ALA A 152 -4.78 -3.43 -2.69
CA ALA A 152 -5.28 -2.28 -3.45
C ALA A 152 -6.81 -2.15 -3.30
N ASP A 153 -7.37 -0.95 -3.54
CA ASP A 153 -8.79 -0.68 -3.24
C ASP A 153 -9.76 -1.52 -4.08
N GLY A 154 -9.50 -1.64 -5.39
CA GLY A 154 -10.41 -2.38 -6.27
C GLY A 154 -9.82 -2.90 -7.58
N TYR A 155 -8.66 -2.42 -8.03
CA TYR A 155 -8.04 -2.86 -9.28
C TYR A 155 -6.53 -3.00 -9.15
N SER A 156 -5.96 -3.91 -9.94
CA SER A 156 -4.53 -4.23 -9.96
C SER A 156 -3.65 -3.11 -10.55
N PHE A 157 -4.25 -2.22 -11.35
CA PHE A 157 -3.56 -1.10 -12.00
C PHE A 157 -4.44 0.15 -12.00
N LEU A 158 -3.81 1.31 -11.82
CA LEU A 158 -4.40 2.62 -12.11
C LEU A 158 -3.59 3.24 -13.25
N VAL A 159 -4.27 3.56 -14.36
CA VAL A 159 -3.66 4.25 -15.49
C VAL A 159 -4.22 5.66 -15.58
N THR A 160 -3.32 6.62 -15.71
CA THR A 160 -3.65 8.04 -15.95
C THR A 160 -2.77 8.58 -17.07
N SER A 161 -3.07 9.78 -17.55
CA SER A 161 -2.28 10.45 -18.59
C SER A 161 -1.78 11.81 -18.12
N GLU A 162 -0.63 12.23 -18.63
CA GLU A 162 -0.10 13.58 -18.41
C GLU A 162 -1.09 14.65 -18.91
N ALA A 163 -1.81 14.36 -19.99
CA ALA A 163 -2.85 15.24 -20.53
C ALA A 163 -4.01 15.44 -19.54
N SER A 164 -4.50 14.38 -18.89
CA SER A 164 -5.54 14.49 -17.86
C SER A 164 -5.06 15.25 -16.62
N LEU A 165 -3.82 15.04 -16.20
CA LEU A 165 -3.23 15.79 -15.08
C LEU A 165 -3.03 17.27 -15.42
N ALA A 166 -2.57 17.58 -16.63
CA ALA A 166 -2.44 18.95 -17.11
C ALA A 166 -3.79 19.67 -17.17
N ALA A 167 -4.83 19.00 -17.67
CA ALA A 167 -6.19 19.55 -17.71
C ALA A 167 -6.76 19.82 -16.30
N LEU A 168 -6.51 18.91 -15.34
CA LEU A 168 -6.87 19.13 -13.94
C LEU A 168 -6.12 20.35 -13.36
N ASN A 169 -4.81 20.42 -13.57
CA ASN A 169 -3.97 21.49 -13.05
C ASN A 169 -4.33 22.86 -13.60
N ALA A 170 -4.70 22.97 -14.88
CA ALA A 170 -5.21 24.21 -15.45
C ALA A 170 -6.45 24.71 -14.71
N ARG A 171 -7.43 23.82 -14.45
CA ARG A 171 -8.65 24.15 -13.71
C ARG A 171 -8.40 24.52 -12.25
N LEU A 172 -7.39 23.92 -11.61
CA LEU A 172 -6.99 24.29 -10.25
C LEU A 172 -6.38 25.68 -10.21
N SER A 173 -5.48 25.98 -11.14
CA SER A 173 -4.86 27.31 -11.27
C SER A 173 -5.89 28.40 -11.57
N ASP A 174 -6.86 28.14 -12.46
CA ASP A 174 -7.96 29.07 -12.75
C ASP A 174 -8.81 29.40 -11.51
N LYS A 175 -8.85 28.49 -10.53
CA LYS A 175 -9.55 28.66 -9.25
C LYS A 175 -8.63 29.15 -8.12
N GLY A 176 -7.38 29.50 -8.40
CA GLY A 176 -6.40 29.95 -7.41
C GLY A 176 -5.90 28.86 -6.46
N ALA A 177 -6.09 27.58 -6.80
CA ALA A 177 -5.63 26.45 -6.00
C ALA A 177 -4.22 25.99 -6.42
N MET A 178 -3.51 25.33 -5.49
CA MET A 178 -2.22 24.73 -5.78
C MET A 178 -2.34 23.59 -6.79
N ARG A 179 -1.30 23.43 -7.61
CA ARG A 179 -1.20 22.35 -8.60
C ARG A 179 -0.88 21.02 -7.92
N CYS A 180 -1.43 19.94 -8.47
CA CYS A 180 -1.00 18.59 -8.17
C CYS A 180 0.38 18.32 -8.81
N GLN A 181 1.26 17.67 -8.06
CA GLN A 181 2.54 17.13 -8.52
C GLN A 181 2.40 15.64 -8.83
#